data_AF-A0A0R2HWC8-F1
#
_entry.id   AF-A0A0R2HWC8-F1
#
_cell.length_a   1.000
_cell.length_b   1.000
_cell.length_c   1.000
_cell.angle_alpha   90.00
_cell.angle_beta   90.00
_cell.angle_gamma   90.00
#
_symmetry.space_group_name_H-M   'P 1'
#
loop_
_entity.id
_entity.type
_entity.pdbx_description
1 polymer ?
#
loop_
_entity_poly.entity_id
_entity_poly.type
_entity_poly.pdbx_seq_one_letter_code
_entity_poly.pdbx_strand_id
1 'polypeptide(L)'
;MFYLFLFILLIIIIPKHTKVEKEASHLFIDMYKIPVKKVKNPVKQVFLIEKYFNIKGFHSYQITTLWIIFGSIIGGAVLALLGVAIGTSINNPTLLGTLVFLGLFILIVGVIYSWIRIFRMHSKIRPQSWIRLFNYVDPELDTQFMQEKKWQKFLLLTLIENKN
;
A
#
# COMPACT_ATOMS: atom_id res chain seq x y z
N MET A 1 -3.54 23.28 -7.49
CA MET A 1 -4.77 22.48 -7.73
C MET A 1 -4.50 21.09 -8.29
N PHE A 2 -3.62 20.90 -9.28
CA PHE A 2 -3.34 19.58 -9.88
C PHE A 2 -2.88 18.50 -8.88
N TYR A 3 -1.99 18.83 -7.95
CA TYR A 3 -1.50 17.89 -6.92
C TYR A 3 -2.58 17.45 -5.92
N LEU A 4 -3.54 18.33 -5.59
CA LEU A 4 -4.71 18.02 -4.77
C LEU A 4 -5.62 17.01 -5.48
N PHE A 5 -5.81 17.18 -6.79
CA PHE A 5 -6.56 16.25 -7.62
C PHE A 5 -5.90 14.86 -7.67
N LEU A 6 -4.56 14.83 -7.77
CA LEU A 6 -3.77 13.61 -7.77
C LEU A 6 -3.80 12.89 -6.41
N PHE A 7 -3.78 13.65 -5.32
CA PHE A 7 -3.96 13.14 -3.95
C PHE A 7 -5.36 12.57 -3.72
N ILE A 8 -6.40 13.24 -4.24
CA ILE A 8 -7.79 12.73 -4.22
C ILE A 8 -7.90 11.45 -5.06
N LEU A 9 -7.26 11.39 -6.24
CA LEU A 9 -7.18 10.17 -7.06
C LEU A 9 -6.50 9.01 -6.32
N LEU A 10 -5.42 9.29 -5.59
CA LEU A 10 -4.72 8.30 -4.75
C LEU A 10 -5.61 7.79 -3.61
N ILE A 11 -6.45 8.65 -3.02
CA ILE A 11 -7.45 8.28 -2.00
C ILE A 11 -8.59 7.45 -2.61
N ILE A 12 -9.04 7.74 -3.84
CA ILE A 12 -10.05 6.94 -4.54
C ILE A 12 -9.49 5.55 -4.91
N ILE A 13 -8.18 5.42 -5.11
CA ILE A 13 -7.46 4.15 -5.35
C ILE A 13 -7.10 3.43 -4.02
N ILE A 14 -7.66 3.87 -2.87
CA ILE A 14 -7.68 3.04 -1.66
C ILE A 14 -8.36 1.71 -1.99
N PRO A 15 -7.85 0.58 -1.47
CA PRO A 15 -8.40 -0.74 -1.76
C PRO A 15 -9.90 -0.76 -1.54
N LYS A 16 -10.67 -0.97 -2.63
CA LYS A 16 -12.09 -1.27 -2.54
C LYS A 16 -12.25 -2.40 -1.51
N HIS A 17 -12.97 -2.10 -0.45
CA HIS A 17 -13.35 -3.09 0.55
C HIS A 17 -14.18 -4.16 -0.15
N THR A 18 -13.60 -5.32 -0.37
CA THR A 18 -14.32 -6.46 -0.91
C THR A 18 -14.99 -7.19 0.24
N LYS A 19 -16.32 -7.28 0.20
CA LYS A 19 -17.12 -8.05 1.17
C LYS A 19 -16.60 -9.49 1.31
N VAL A 20 -16.21 -10.06 0.16
CA VAL A 20 -15.62 -11.40 0.04
C VAL A 20 -14.35 -11.56 0.89
N GLU A 21 -13.42 -10.61 0.82
CA GLU A 21 -12.16 -10.72 1.58
C GLU A 21 -12.39 -10.55 3.09
N LYS A 22 -13.39 -9.74 3.48
CA LYS A 22 -13.78 -9.63 4.88
C LYS A 22 -14.29 -10.98 5.41
N GLU A 23 -15.19 -11.62 4.66
CA GLU A 23 -15.73 -12.93 5.02
C GLU A 23 -14.61 -13.98 5.09
N ALA A 24 -13.74 -14.03 4.07
CA ALA A 24 -12.58 -14.91 4.06
C ALA A 24 -11.67 -14.68 5.27
N SER A 25 -11.39 -13.43 5.62
CA SER A 25 -10.53 -13.11 6.77
C SER A 25 -11.16 -13.54 8.10
N HIS A 26 -12.48 -13.41 8.24
CA HIS A 26 -13.18 -13.85 9.44
C HIS A 26 -13.19 -15.36 9.55
N LEU A 27 -13.38 -16.04 8.42
CA LEU A 27 -13.38 -17.50 8.37
C LEU A 27 -11.98 -18.08 8.62
N PHE A 28 -10.93 -17.44 8.10
CA PHE A 28 -9.53 -17.77 8.40
C PHE A 28 -9.23 -17.69 9.91
N ILE A 29 -9.69 -16.62 10.57
CA ILE A 29 -9.53 -16.45 12.02
C ILE A 29 -10.24 -17.56 12.79
N ASP A 30 -11.45 -17.93 12.36
CA ASP A 30 -12.25 -18.97 13.01
C ASP A 30 -11.64 -20.36 12.82
N MET A 31 -11.24 -20.68 11.60
CA MET A 31 -10.66 -21.96 11.22
C MET A 31 -9.39 -22.25 12.02
N TYR A 32 -8.47 -21.29 12.07
CA TYR A 32 -7.17 -21.45 12.72
C TYR A 32 -7.14 -20.92 14.16
N LYS A 33 -8.31 -20.57 14.74
CA LYS A 33 -8.48 -20.08 16.13
C LYS A 33 -7.51 -18.96 16.51
N ILE A 34 -7.29 -18.01 15.59
CA ILE A 34 -6.33 -16.92 15.78
C ILE A 34 -6.90 -15.93 16.80
N PRO A 35 -6.19 -15.56 17.87
CA PRO A 35 -6.70 -14.68 18.93
C PRO A 35 -6.65 -13.20 18.53
N VAL A 36 -7.31 -12.86 17.41
CA VAL A 36 -7.39 -11.51 16.86
C VAL A 36 -8.85 -11.09 16.74
N LYS A 37 -9.15 -9.85 17.13
CA LYS A 37 -10.51 -9.29 17.00
C LYS A 37 -10.93 -9.19 15.54
N LYS A 38 -12.15 -9.65 15.24
CA LYS A 38 -12.79 -9.45 13.94
C LYS A 38 -13.20 -7.98 13.75
N VAL A 39 -12.76 -7.36 12.66
CA VAL A 39 -13.05 -5.99 12.26
C VAL A 39 -13.75 -5.96 10.90
N LYS A 40 -14.54 -4.92 10.65
CA LYS A 40 -15.29 -4.79 9.38
C LYS A 40 -14.38 -4.52 8.18
N ASN A 41 -13.24 -3.86 8.38
CA ASN A 41 -12.33 -3.50 7.31
C ASN A 41 -11.34 -4.65 7.04
N PRO A 42 -11.37 -5.29 5.84
CA PRO A 42 -10.51 -6.44 5.53
C PRO A 42 -9.02 -6.10 5.54
N VAL A 43 -8.63 -4.89 5.12
CA VAL A 43 -7.23 -4.46 5.17
C VAL A 43 -6.74 -4.37 6.60
N LYS A 44 -7.54 -3.74 7.47
CA LYS A 44 -7.21 -3.66 8.91
C LYS A 44 -7.19 -5.04 9.55
N GLN A 45 -8.03 -5.97 9.09
CA GLN A 45 -8.02 -7.35 9.55
C GLN A 45 -6.68 -8.04 9.24
N VAL A 46 -6.22 -7.95 7.99
CA VAL A 46 -4.92 -8.50 7.56
C VAL A 46 -3.79 -7.92 8.41
N PHE A 47 -3.81 -6.62 8.72
CA PHE A 47 -2.79 -6.00 9.58
C PHE A 47 -2.75 -6.55 10.99
N LEU A 48 -3.92 -6.80 11.59
CA LEU A 48 -3.98 -7.39 12.93
C LEU A 48 -3.45 -8.82 12.92
N ILE A 49 -3.74 -9.59 11.86
CA ILE A 49 -3.24 -10.94 11.66
C ILE A 49 -1.71 -10.92 11.45
N GLU A 50 -1.21 -10.07 10.54
CA GLU A 50 0.23 -9.88 10.30
C GLU A 50 0.98 -9.50 11.58
N LYS A 51 0.42 -8.59 12.37
CA LYS A 51 1.00 -8.18 13.65
C LYS A 51 1.04 -9.33 14.65
N TYR A 52 -0.02 -10.13 14.71
CA TYR A 52 -0.08 -11.29 15.61
C TYR A 52 1.01 -12.32 15.28
N PHE A 53 1.20 -12.64 14.00
CA PHE A 53 2.25 -13.56 13.56
C PHE A 53 3.63 -12.92 13.40
N ASN A 54 3.78 -11.62 13.68
CA ASN A 54 5.01 -10.85 13.45
C ASN A 54 5.56 -10.96 12.01
N ILE A 55 4.67 -11.04 11.01
CA ILE A 55 5.03 -11.17 9.60
C ILE A 55 5.04 -9.79 8.95
N LYS A 56 6.14 -9.45 8.28
CA LYS A 56 6.20 -8.26 7.42
C LYS A 56 5.48 -8.55 6.11
N GLY A 57 4.32 -7.96 5.90
CA GLY A 57 3.54 -8.10 4.67
C GLY A 57 3.01 -6.78 4.13
N PHE A 58 1.70 -6.72 3.93
CA PHE A 58 0.96 -5.61 3.36
C PHE A 58 1.16 -4.33 4.18
N HIS A 59 1.16 -4.43 5.51
CA HIS A 59 1.28 -3.28 6.40
C HIS A 59 2.60 -2.55 6.24
N SER A 60 3.70 -3.31 6.27
CA SER A 60 5.04 -2.76 6.13
C SER A 60 5.21 -2.08 4.77
N TYR A 61 4.69 -2.70 3.70
CA TYR A 61 4.76 -2.11 2.36
C TYR A 61 3.95 -0.82 2.25
N GLN A 62 2.78 -0.75 2.89
CA GLN A 62 1.96 0.45 2.93
C GLN A 62 2.66 1.59 3.67
N ILE A 63 3.24 1.33 4.85
CA ILE A 63 4.00 2.33 5.60
C ILE A 63 5.17 2.86 4.77
N THR A 64 5.97 1.99 4.16
CA THR A 64 7.09 2.42 3.31
C THR A 64 6.61 3.27 2.13
N THR A 65 5.48 2.91 1.53
CA THR A 65 4.91 3.68 0.40
C THR A 65 4.44 5.06 0.84
N LEU A 66 3.79 5.16 2.01
CA LEU A 66 3.40 6.45 2.59
C LEU A 66 4.61 7.34 2.90
N TRP A 67 5.69 6.77 3.46
CA TRP A 67 6.92 7.53 3.70
C TRP A 67 7.56 8.06 2.42
N ILE A 68 7.55 7.29 1.34
CA ILE A 68 8.07 7.74 0.04
C ILE A 68 7.22 8.87 -0.54
N ILE A 69 5.89 8.73 -0.47
CA ILE A 69 4.96 9.80 -0.89
C ILE A 69 5.25 11.08 -0.11
N PHE A 70 5.28 10.98 1.21
CA PHE A 70 5.50 12.12 2.10
C PHE A 70 6.87 12.75 1.89
N GLY A 71 7.93 11.94 1.82
CA GLY A 71 9.30 12.39 1.57
C GLY A 71 9.47 13.08 0.23
N SER A 72 8.82 12.59 -0.83
CA SER A 72 8.87 13.25 -2.15
C SER A 72 8.13 14.59 -2.18
N ILE A 73 6.98 14.69 -1.52
CA ILE A 73 6.22 15.95 -1.43
C ILE A 73 7.01 16.98 -0.64
N ILE A 74 7.49 16.63 0.56
CA ILE A 74 8.23 17.57 1.41
C ILE A 74 9.57 17.93 0.77
N GLY A 75 10.35 16.94 0.33
CA GLY A 75 11.65 17.17 -0.27
C GLY A 75 11.57 18.07 -1.51
N GLY A 76 10.62 17.79 -2.40
CA GLY A 76 10.39 18.60 -3.59
C GLY A 76 9.94 20.03 -3.27
N ALA A 77 9.02 20.19 -2.32
CA ALA A 77 8.53 21.51 -1.90
C ALA A 77 9.62 22.34 -1.22
N VAL A 78 10.39 21.74 -0.31
CA VAL A 78 11.50 22.41 0.39
C VAL A 78 12.56 22.87 -0.61
N LEU A 79 12.94 22.03 -1.58
CA LEU A 79 13.91 22.41 -2.61
C LEU A 79 13.42 23.56 -3.48
N ALA A 80 12.15 23.55 -3.89
CA ALA A 80 11.58 24.65 -4.67
C ALA A 80 11.53 25.97 -3.87
N LEU A 81 11.14 25.91 -2.59
CA LEU A 81 11.10 27.09 -1.71
C LEU A 81 12.50 27.64 -1.42
N LEU A 82 13.49 26.77 -1.17
CA LEU A 82 14.89 27.17 -1.02
C LEU A 82 15.43 27.81 -2.30
N GLY A 83 15.06 27.26 -3.46
CA GLY A 83 15.40 27.85 -4.76
C GLY A 83 14.90 29.28 -4.92
N VAL A 84 13.64 29.53 -4.55
CA VAL A 84 13.06 30.88 -4.57
C VAL A 84 13.72 31.78 -3.54
N ALA A 85 13.87 31.32 -2.29
CA ALA A 85 14.38 32.15 -1.20
C ALA A 85 15.86 32.54 -1.41
N ILE A 86 16.72 31.57 -1.71
CA ILE A 86 18.15 31.81 -1.91
C ILE A 86 18.36 32.51 -3.26
N GLY A 87 17.74 32.00 -4.33
CA GLY A 87 17.94 32.51 -5.69
C GLY A 87 17.53 33.98 -5.85
N THR A 88 16.45 34.41 -5.19
CA THR A 88 16.06 35.84 -5.17
C THR A 88 16.97 36.65 -4.26
N SER A 89 17.35 36.13 -3.08
CA SER A 89 18.23 36.84 -2.13
C SER A 89 19.61 37.16 -2.69
N ILE A 90 20.18 36.30 -3.53
CA ILE A 90 21.50 36.52 -4.15
C ILE A 90 21.42 37.00 -5.61
N ASN A 91 20.20 37.29 -6.09
CA ASN A 91 19.91 37.67 -7.48
C ASN A 91 20.56 36.74 -8.53
N ASN A 92 20.52 35.43 -8.28
CA ASN A 92 21.09 34.41 -9.17
C ASN A 92 19.95 33.62 -9.84
N PRO A 93 19.53 34.02 -11.06
CA PRO A 93 18.43 33.38 -11.76
C PRO A 93 18.74 31.93 -12.15
N THR A 94 20.02 31.59 -12.35
CA THR A 94 20.45 30.21 -12.63
C THR A 94 20.19 29.31 -11.43
N LEU A 95 20.63 29.71 -10.23
CA LEU A 95 20.39 28.94 -9.00
C LEU A 95 18.91 28.75 -8.71
N LEU A 96 18.13 29.83 -8.88
CA LEU A 96 16.67 29.80 -8.73
C LEU A 96 16.07 28.74 -9.67
N GLY A 97 16.38 28.84 -10.96
CA GLY A 97 15.89 27.93 -11.99
C GLY A 97 16.25 26.47 -11.69
N THR A 98 17.50 26.20 -11.31
CA THR A 98 17.97 24.83 -11.02
C THR A 98 17.24 24.21 -9.82
N LEU A 99 17.14 24.91 -8.70
CA LEU A 99 16.54 24.36 -7.48
C LEU A 99 15.03 24.21 -7.60
N VAL A 100 14.35 25.15 -8.26
CA VAL A 100 12.91 25.04 -8.56
C VAL A 100 12.66 23.89 -9.52
N PHE A 101 13.46 23.75 -10.57
CA PHE A 101 13.36 22.63 -11.50
C PHE A 101 13.56 21.28 -10.81
N LEU A 102 14.60 21.14 -9.99
CA LEU A 102 14.85 19.92 -9.21
C LEU A 102 13.70 19.60 -8.25
N GLY A 103 13.17 20.61 -7.56
CA GLY A 103 12.02 20.44 -6.66
C GLY A 103 10.79 19.92 -7.41
N LEU A 104 10.45 20.52 -8.56
CA LEU A 104 9.34 20.08 -9.40
C LEU A 104 9.58 18.68 -9.99
N PHE A 105 10.80 18.38 -10.42
CA PHE A 105 11.16 17.07 -10.95
C PHE A 105 10.96 15.96 -9.91
N ILE A 106 11.40 16.19 -8.67
CA ILE A 106 11.18 15.25 -7.55
C ILE A 106 9.69 15.03 -7.29
N LEU A 107 8.86 16.07 -7.37
CA LEU A 107 7.42 15.93 -7.21
C LEU A 107 6.80 15.05 -8.31
N ILE A 108 7.17 15.28 -9.57
CA ILE A 108 6.67 14.50 -10.71
C ILE A 108 7.09 13.03 -10.60
N VAL A 109 8.38 12.78 -10.39
CA VAL A 109 8.91 11.41 -10.25
C VAL A 109 8.30 10.73 -9.03
N GLY A 110 8.18 11.44 -7.91
CA GLY A 110 7.56 10.95 -6.68
C GLY A 110 6.12 10.51 -6.90
N VAL A 111 5.34 11.30 -7.65
CA VAL A 111 3.97 10.96 -8.04
C VAL A 111 3.90 9.69 -8.88
N ILE A 112 4.69 9.61 -9.96
CA ILE A 112 4.71 8.45 -10.86
C ILE A 112 5.09 7.18 -10.08
N TYR A 113 6.14 7.27 -9.25
CA TYR A 113 6.62 6.17 -8.45
C TYR A 113 5.57 5.70 -7.43
N SER A 114 4.88 6.64 -6.79
CA SER A 114 3.81 6.36 -5.83
C SER A 114 2.64 5.64 -6.49
N TRP A 115 2.29 6.04 -7.70
CA TRP A 115 1.26 5.38 -8.50
C TRP A 115 1.63 3.92 -8.77
N ILE A 116 2.83 3.67 -9.30
CA ILE A 116 3.34 2.31 -9.55
C ILE A 116 3.29 1.44 -8.29
N ARG A 117 3.71 1.98 -7.14
CA ARG A 117 3.69 1.24 -5.87
C ARG A 117 2.28 0.90 -5.41
N ILE A 118 1.31 1.80 -5.56
CA ILE A 118 -0.08 1.53 -5.19
C ILE A 118 -0.69 0.46 -6.09
N PHE A 119 -0.41 0.48 -7.39
CA PHE A 119 -0.82 -0.62 -8.28
C PHE A 119 -0.21 -1.95 -7.88
N ARG A 120 1.09 -1.96 -7.53
CA ARG A 120 1.80 -3.16 -7.06
C ARG A 120 1.24 -3.67 -5.73
N MET A 121 0.84 -2.76 -4.86
CA MET A 121 0.23 -3.05 -3.56
C MET A 121 -1.05 -3.88 -3.73
N HIS A 122 -1.90 -3.52 -4.70
CA HIS A 122 -3.15 -4.25 -4.98
C HIS A 122 -2.93 -5.56 -5.73
N SER A 123 -2.14 -5.52 -6.80
CA SER A 123 -2.02 -6.64 -7.72
C SER A 123 -1.13 -7.77 -7.21
N LYS A 124 -0.13 -7.45 -6.37
CA LYS A 124 0.89 -8.42 -5.96
C LYS A 124 1.07 -8.51 -4.46
N ILE A 125 1.23 -7.38 -3.76
CA ILE A 125 1.61 -7.41 -2.34
C ILE A 125 0.47 -7.96 -1.48
N ARG A 126 -0.78 -7.56 -1.74
CA ARG A 126 -1.95 -8.04 -0.98
C ARG A 126 -2.15 -9.57 -1.08
N PRO A 127 -2.20 -10.20 -2.27
CA PRO A 127 -2.25 -11.66 -2.36
C PRO A 127 -0.98 -12.33 -1.79
N GLN A 128 0.21 -11.79 -2.04
CA GLN A 128 1.46 -12.35 -1.47
C GLN A 128 1.48 -12.34 0.06
N SER A 129 0.84 -11.34 0.69
CA SER A 129 0.76 -11.28 2.15
C SER A 129 -0.14 -12.37 2.68
N TRP A 130 -1.25 -12.66 2.00
CA TRP A 130 -2.06 -13.82 2.31
C TRP A 130 -1.31 -15.14 2.11
N ILE A 131 -0.56 -15.31 1.01
CA ILE A 131 0.29 -16.49 0.81
C ILE A 131 1.24 -16.70 2.00
N ARG A 132 1.89 -15.63 2.48
CA ARG A 132 2.79 -15.72 3.65
C ARG A 132 2.05 -16.14 4.92
N LEU A 133 0.83 -15.65 5.12
CA LEU A 133 -0.01 -16.04 6.25
C LEU A 133 -0.38 -17.52 6.16
N PHE A 134 -0.78 -18.00 4.99
CA PHE A 134 -1.07 -19.42 4.78
C PHE A 134 0.16 -20.28 4.97
N ASN A 135 1.29 -19.97 4.33
CA ASN A 135 2.53 -20.73 4.51
C ASN A 135 3.01 -20.80 5.96
N TYR A 136 2.57 -19.87 6.82
CA TYR A 136 2.88 -19.89 8.25
C TYR A 136 1.91 -20.77 9.05
N VAL A 137 0.63 -20.74 8.71
CA VAL A 137 -0.44 -21.38 9.50
C VAL A 137 -0.80 -22.78 8.96
N ASP A 138 -0.74 -22.94 7.64
CA ASP A 138 -1.08 -24.12 6.87
C ASP A 138 -0.21 -24.19 5.60
N PRO A 139 1.01 -24.75 5.72
CA PRO A 139 1.97 -24.82 4.61
C PRO A 139 1.57 -25.76 3.48
N GLU A 140 0.63 -26.67 3.74
CA GLU A 140 0.19 -27.70 2.78
C GLU A 140 -0.90 -27.17 1.84
N LEU A 141 -1.51 -26.03 2.18
CA LEU A 141 -2.53 -25.40 1.37
C LEU A 141 -1.97 -24.95 0.01
N ASP A 142 -2.60 -25.40 -1.07
CA ASP A 142 -2.27 -24.89 -2.40
C ASP A 142 -2.67 -23.41 -2.52
N THR A 143 -1.68 -22.53 -2.64
CA THR A 143 -1.86 -21.09 -2.76
C THR A 143 -1.72 -20.57 -4.20
N GLN A 144 -1.64 -21.44 -5.22
CA GLN A 144 -1.49 -21.03 -6.62
C GLN A 144 -2.62 -20.10 -7.09
N PHE A 145 -3.85 -20.30 -6.61
CA PHE A 145 -5.02 -19.46 -6.92
C PHE A 145 -4.84 -17.98 -6.52
N MET A 146 -3.89 -17.68 -5.63
CA MET A 146 -3.61 -16.30 -5.20
C MET A 146 -3.03 -15.42 -6.30
N GLN A 147 -2.53 -16.01 -7.39
CA GLN A 147 -2.03 -15.28 -8.55
C GLN A 147 -3.16 -14.81 -9.49
N GLU A 148 -4.39 -15.26 -9.28
CA GLU A 148 -5.50 -14.95 -10.16
C GLU A 148 -6.11 -13.56 -9.92
N LYS A 149 -6.69 -12.98 -10.98
CA LYS A 149 -7.36 -11.67 -10.93
C LYS A 149 -8.49 -11.60 -9.90
N LYS A 150 -9.13 -12.73 -9.60
CA LYS A 150 -10.24 -12.86 -8.63
C LYS A 150 -9.82 -13.65 -7.37
N TRP A 151 -8.53 -13.62 -7.00
CA TRP A 151 -7.98 -14.38 -5.87
C TRP A 151 -8.82 -14.30 -4.58
N GLN A 152 -9.49 -13.18 -4.31
CA GLN A 152 -10.34 -13.00 -3.13
C GLN A 152 -11.52 -13.98 -3.07
N LYS A 153 -12.12 -14.29 -4.23
CA LYS A 153 -13.22 -15.27 -4.33
C LYS A 153 -12.71 -16.68 -4.11
N PHE A 154 -11.59 -17.02 -4.73
CA PHE A 154 -10.96 -18.33 -4.56
C PHE A 154 -10.50 -18.54 -3.12
N LEU A 155 -9.91 -17.51 -2.50
CA LEU A 155 -9.57 -17.52 -1.09
C LEU A 155 -10.77 -17.89 -0.20
N LEU A 156 -11.93 -17.28 -0.43
CA LEU A 156 -13.12 -17.62 0.33
C LEU A 156 -13.57 -19.06 0.08
N LEU A 157 -13.57 -19.51 -1.17
CA LEU A 157 -13.98 -20.87 -1.54
C LEU A 157 -13.06 -21.93 -0.91
N THR A 158 -11.74 -21.77 -1.06
CA THR A 158 -10.74 -22.67 -0.47
C THR A 158 -10.87 -22.76 1.05
N LEU A 159 -11.15 -21.64 1.71
CA LEU A 159 -11.40 -21.65 3.16
C LEU A 159 -12.74 -22.30 3.53
N ILE A 160 -13.77 -22.22 2.69
CA ILE A 160 -15.03 -22.93 2.94
C ILE A 160 -14.85 -24.44 2.75
N GLU A 161 -14.12 -24.85 1.71
CA GLU A 161 -13.84 -26.26 1.40
C GLU A 161 -13.05 -26.94 2.52
N ASN A 162 -12.00 -26.29 3.03
CA ASN A 162 -11.18 -26.83 4.13
C ASN A 162 -11.80 -26.70 5.53
N LYS A 163 -12.96 -26.05 5.65
CA LYS A 163 -13.67 -25.97 6.94
C LYS A 163 -14.45 -27.25 7.26
N ASN A 164 -14.77 -28.05 6.24
CA ASN A 164 -15.48 -29.32 6.36
C ASN A 164 -14.50 -30.47 6.60
#